data_AF-A0A7J4FL95-F1
#
_entry.id   AF-A0A7J4FL95-F1
#
_cell.length_a   1.000
_cell.length_b   1.000
_cell.length_c   1.000
_cell.angle_alpha   90.00
_cell.angle_beta   90.00
_cell.angle_gamma   90.00
#
_symmetry.space_group_name_H-M   'P 1'
#
loop_
_entity.id
_entity.type
_entity.pdbx_description
1 polymer ?
#
loop_
_entity_poly.entity_id
_entity_poly.type
_entity_poly.pdbx_seq_one_letter_code
_entity_poly.pdbx_strand_id
1 'polypeptide(L)'
;MGVNKALEEISSIERLVKPYEYQVYEVRKVLDDLAALRESLSKMDKRGIENAIERISNLESQAEPYRGYEPVEKVLQHTQRLKEELKKLLEG
;
A
#
# COMPACT_ATOMS: atom_id res chain seq x y z
N MET A 1 -15.92 -7.76 -5.79
CA MET A 1 -15.12 -7.69 -4.55
C MET A 1 -13.93 -6.78 -4.87
N GLY A 2 -13.80 -5.61 -4.24
CA GLY A 2 -12.76 -4.65 -4.63
C GLY A 2 -12.29 -3.74 -3.50
N VAL A 3 -13.21 -3.11 -2.74
CA VAL A 3 -12.82 -2.21 -1.63
C VAL A 3 -12.41 -2.96 -0.36
N ASN A 4 -13.19 -3.96 0.08
CA ASN A 4 -12.89 -4.68 1.33
C ASN A 4 -11.53 -5.40 1.29
N LYS A 5 -11.19 -6.02 0.15
CA LYS A 5 -9.88 -6.66 -0.02
C LYS A 5 -8.75 -5.63 -0.02
N ALA A 6 -8.91 -4.49 -0.70
CA ALA A 6 -7.93 -3.41 -0.65
C ALA A 6 -7.70 -2.93 0.81
N LEU A 7 -8.76 -2.82 1.61
CA LEU A 7 -8.66 -2.46 3.04
C LEU A 7 -7.96 -3.54 3.89
N GLU A 8 -8.16 -4.82 3.59
CA GLU A 8 -7.46 -5.94 4.23
C GLU A 8 -5.96 -5.93 3.91
N GLU A 9 -5.60 -5.68 2.65
CA GLU A 9 -4.21 -5.57 2.22
C GLU A 9 -3.52 -4.35 2.85
N ILE A 10 -4.19 -3.19 2.88
CA ILE A 10 -3.70 -2.00 3.61
C ILE A 10 -3.42 -2.34 5.07
N SER A 11 -4.37 -2.98 5.75
CA SER A 11 -4.22 -3.36 7.17
C SER A 11 -3.07 -4.35 7.39
N SER A 12 -2.81 -5.22 6.42
CA SER A 12 -1.70 -6.18 6.48
C SER A 12 -0.35 -5.48 6.33
N ILE A 13 -0.24 -4.53 5.40
CA ILE A 13 0.96 -3.72 5.23
C ILE A 13 1.21 -2.89 6.49
N GLU A 14 0.19 -2.19 7.02
CA GLU A 14 0.30 -1.41 8.25
C GLU A 14 0.86 -2.25 9.41
N ARG A 15 0.37 -3.48 9.62
CA ARG A 15 0.86 -4.37 10.68
C ARG A 15 2.33 -4.76 10.51
N LEU A 16 2.79 -4.91 9.27
CA LEU A 16 4.17 -5.31 8.96
C LEU A 16 5.13 -4.13 9.13
N VAL A 17 4.74 -2.92 8.73
CA VAL A 17 5.64 -1.76 8.74
C VAL A 17 5.59 -0.98 10.06
N LYS A 18 4.46 -0.94 10.76
CA LYS A 18 4.27 -0.16 12.00
C LYS A 18 5.32 -0.42 13.10
N PRO A 19 5.83 -1.65 13.33
CA PRO A 19 6.91 -1.87 14.29
C PRO A 19 8.19 -1.05 14.00
N TYR A 20 8.37 -0.63 12.75
CA TYR A 20 9.52 0.11 12.26
C TYR A 20 9.28 1.63 12.15
N GLU A 21 8.09 2.13 12.53
CA GLU A 21 7.69 3.55 12.39
C GLU A 21 8.70 4.52 13.03
N TYR A 22 9.23 4.17 14.19
CA TYR A 22 10.20 4.98 14.92
C TYR A 22 11.67 4.64 14.58
N GLN A 23 11.88 3.61 13.77
CA GLN A 23 13.21 3.11 13.41
C GLN A 23 13.62 3.55 12.01
N VAL A 24 12.65 3.73 11.11
CA VAL A 24 12.86 4.06 9.70
C VAL A 24 11.97 5.25 9.35
N TYR A 25 12.59 6.36 8.99
CA TYR A 25 11.90 7.62 8.68
C TYR A 25 10.86 7.45 7.56
N GLU A 26 11.17 6.61 6.58
CA GLU A 26 10.35 6.29 5.43
C GLU A 26 9.06 5.55 5.81
N VAL A 27 9.03 4.81 6.92
CA VAL A 27 7.85 4.03 7.34
C VAL A 27 6.69 4.94 7.72
N ARG A 28 6.96 6.07 8.38
CA ARG A 28 5.90 7.03 8.73
C ARG A 28 5.20 7.56 7.49
N LYS A 29 5.97 7.88 6.45
CA LYS A 29 5.43 8.31 5.16
C LYS A 29 4.57 7.23 4.51
N VAL A 30 4.99 5.96 4.57
CA VAL A 30 4.20 4.83 4.08
C VAL A 30 2.86 4.72 4.82
N LEU A 31 2.87 4.85 6.15
CA LEU A 31 1.65 4.81 6.95
C LEU A 31 0.69 5.95 6.62
N ASP A 32 1.20 7.17 6.42
CA ASP A 32 0.41 8.33 6.01
C ASP A 32 -0.21 8.13 4.61
N ASP A 33 0.56 7.58 3.66
CA ASP A 33 0.08 7.26 2.31
C ASP A 33 -1.02 6.19 2.32
N LEU A 34 -0.89 5.16 3.17
CA LEU A 34 -1.91 4.11 3.36
C LEU A 34 -3.20 4.66 3.98
N ALA A 35 -3.08 5.60 4.92
CA ALA A 35 -4.24 6.28 5.52
C ALA A 35 -4.98 7.13 4.48
N ALA A 36 -4.25 7.88 3.65
CA ALA A 36 -4.85 8.67 2.56
C ALA A 36 -5.55 7.79 1.51
N LEU A 37 -4.97 6.62 1.19
CA LEU A 37 -5.61 5.65 0.31
C LEU A 37 -6.90 5.09 0.92
N ARG A 38 -6.90 4.76 2.22
CA ARG A 38 -8.11 4.32 2.92
C ARG A 38 -9.24 5.35 2.83
N GLU A 39 -8.91 6.64 2.98
CA GLU A 39 -9.87 7.73 2.82
C GLU A 39 -10.38 7.81 1.37
N SER A 40 -9.48 7.73 0.39
CA SER A 40 -9.84 7.75 -1.04
C SER A 40 -10.77 6.59 -1.42
N LEU A 41 -10.51 5.39 -0.88
CA LEU A 41 -11.36 4.21 -1.04
C LEU A 41 -12.75 4.41 -0.42
N SER A 42 -12.84 5.04 0.76
CA SER A 42 -14.11 5.31 1.42
C SER A 42 -15.01 6.25 0.63
N LYS A 43 -14.41 7.18 -0.12
CA LYS A 43 -15.09 8.16 -0.98
C LYS A 43 -15.25 7.69 -2.43
N MET A 44 -14.72 6.51 -2.77
CA MET A 44 -14.57 6.04 -4.16
C MET A 44 -13.95 7.10 -5.09
N ASP A 45 -12.98 7.86 -4.57
CA ASP A 45 -12.28 8.87 -5.36
C ASP A 45 -11.32 8.19 -6.35
N LYS A 46 -11.76 8.08 -7.62
CA LYS A 46 -10.97 7.45 -8.69
C LYS A 46 -9.59 8.10 -8.88
N ARG A 47 -9.48 9.43 -8.75
CA ARG A 47 -8.17 10.13 -8.87
C ARG A 47 -7.28 9.84 -7.67
N GLY A 48 -7.85 9.79 -6.48
CA GLY A 48 -7.13 9.38 -5.27
C GLY A 48 -6.59 7.95 -5.38
N ILE A 49 -7.39 7.05 -5.95
CA ILE A 49 -6.99 5.65 -6.19
C ILE A 49 -5.89 5.55 -7.25
N GLU A 50 -5.98 6.27 -8.36
CA GLU A 50 -4.92 6.33 -9.39
C GLU A 50 -3.59 6.84 -8.81
N ASN A 51 -3.63 7.97 -8.10
CA ASN A 51 -2.45 8.53 -7.43
C ASN A 51 -1.83 7.54 -6.44
N ALA A 52 -2.65 6.75 -5.75
CA ALA A 52 -2.15 5.76 -4.82
C ALA A 52 -1.46 4.58 -5.52
N ILE A 53 -1.94 4.15 -6.69
CA ILE A 53 -1.25 3.13 -7.51
C ILE A 53 0.15 3.60 -7.91
N GLU A 54 0.30 4.88 -8.31
CA GLU A 54 1.60 5.46 -8.63
C GLU A 54 2.53 5.49 -7.41
N ARG A 55 2.02 5.95 -6.26
CA ARG A 55 2.79 5.99 -5.00
C ARG A 55 3.24 4.61 -4.56
N ILE A 56 2.33 3.63 -4.61
CA ILE A 56 2.64 2.22 -4.33
C ILE A 56 3.77 1.72 -5.24
N SER A 57 3.71 2.02 -6.54
CA SER A 57 4.75 1.60 -7.49
C SER A 57 6.12 2.21 -7.15
N ASN A 58 6.14 3.47 -6.69
CA ASN A 58 7.36 4.12 -6.23
C ASN A 58 7.91 3.48 -4.95
N LEU A 59 7.05 3.01 -4.04
CA LEU A 59 7.45 2.29 -2.83
C LEU A 59 8.04 0.90 -3.17
N GLU A 60 7.46 0.20 -4.15
CA GLU A 60 8.00 -1.06 -4.66
C GLU A 60 9.44 -0.87 -5.17
N SER A 61 9.72 0.21 -5.91
CA SER A 61 11.07 0.54 -6.37
C SER A 61 12.03 0.92 -5.24
N GLN A 62 11.55 1.66 -4.22
CA GLN A 62 12.39 2.01 -3.06
C GLN A 62 12.74 0.79 -2.17
N ALA A 63 11.91 -0.24 -2.22
CA ALA A 63 12.14 -1.50 -1.51
C ALA A 63 13.08 -2.46 -2.26
N GLU A 64 13.44 -2.17 -3.53
CA GLU A 64 14.32 -3.01 -4.35
C GLU A 64 15.68 -3.34 -3.70
N PRO A 65 16.38 -2.39 -3.05
CA PRO A 65 17.65 -2.67 -2.36
C PRO A 65 17.52 -3.64 -1.18
N TYR A 66 16.29 -3.82 -0.67
CA TYR A 66 15.99 -4.66 0.49
C TYR A 66 15.32 -5.99 0.11
N ARG A 67 15.31 -6.33 -1.18
CA ARG A 67 14.89 -7.65 -1.68
C ARG A 67 15.67 -8.77 -0.99
N GLY A 68 14.98 -9.87 -0.73
CA GLY A 68 15.53 -11.02 0.01
C GLY A 68 15.44 -10.90 1.54
N TYR A 69 15.04 -9.74 2.08
CA TYR A 69 14.66 -9.62 3.49
C TYR A 69 13.20 -10.05 3.67
N GLU A 70 12.95 -11.10 4.46
CA GLU A 70 11.62 -11.72 4.59
C GLU A 70 10.48 -10.72 4.95
N PRO A 71 10.66 -9.75 5.87
CA PRO A 71 9.64 -8.75 6.16
C PRO A 71 9.31 -7.87 4.94
N VAL A 72 10.31 -7.51 4.14
CA VAL A 72 10.15 -6.67 2.96
C VAL A 72 9.42 -7.43 1.85
N GLU A 73 9.77 -8.69 1.62
CA GLU A 73 9.08 -9.53 0.64
C GLU A 73 7.59 -9.69 0.97
N LYS A 74 7.24 -9.86 2.25
CA LYS A 74 5.83 -9.93 2.69
C LYS A 74 5.10 -8.61 2.43
N VAL A 75 5.72 -7.47 2.74
CA VAL A 75 5.16 -6.15 2.44
C VAL A 75 4.94 -5.98 0.94
N LEU A 76 5.91 -6.36 0.11
CA LEU A 76 5.80 -6.28 -1.35
C LEU A 76 4.68 -7.16 -1.91
N GLN A 77 4.50 -8.37 -1.37
CA GLN A 77 3.40 -9.26 -1.78
C GLN A 77 2.02 -8.64 -1.50
N HIS A 78 1.81 -8.09 -0.30
CA HIS A 78 0.57 -7.40 0.04
C HIS A 78 0.36 -6.14 -0.80
N THR A 79 1.44 -5.41 -1.08
CA THR A 79 1.44 -4.21 -1.92
C THR A 79 1.01 -4.52 -3.36
N GLN A 80 1.51 -5.62 -3.94
CA GLN A 80 1.13 -6.07 -5.27
C GLN A 80 -0.35 -6.47 -5.35
N ARG A 81 -0.85 -7.20 -4.34
CA ARG A 81 -2.28 -7.56 -4.25
C ARG A 81 -3.17 -6.33 -4.10
N LEU A 82 -2.76 -5.37 -3.26
CA LEU A 82 -3.46 -4.09 -3.12
C LEU A 82 -3.61 -3.40 -4.48
N LYS A 83 -2.50 -3.28 -5.23
CA LYS A 83 -2.49 -2.65 -6.56
C LYS A 83 -3.41 -3.35 -7.55
N GLU A 84 -3.48 -4.68 -7.53
CA GLU A 84 -4.43 -5.44 -8.36
C GLU A 84 -5.89 -5.12 -8.00
N GLU A 85 -6.23 -5.07 -6.72
CA GLU A 85 -7.58 -4.72 -6.26
C GLU A 85 -7.93 -3.26 -6.61
N LEU A 86 -6.99 -2.33 -6.49
CA LEU A 86 -7.20 -0.92 -6.91
C LEU A 86 -7.43 -0.81 -8.42
N LYS A 87 -6.68 -1.55 -9.25
CA LYS A 87 -6.90 -1.56 -10.70
C LYS A 87 -8.29 -2.07 -11.08
N LYS A 88 -8.74 -3.15 -10.44
CA LYS A 88 -10.11 -3.68 -10.64
C LYS A 88 -11.19 -2.66 -10.28
N LEU A 89 -10.94 -1.77 -9.32
CA LEU A 89 -11.87 -0.69 -8.95
C LEU A 89 -11.91 0.44 -9.98
N LEU A 90 -10.83 0.64 -10.76
CA LEU A 90 -10.78 1.65 -11.81
C LEU A 90 -11.38 1.16 -13.13
N GLU A 91 -11.23 -0.13 -13.42
CA GLU A 91 -11.82 -0.82 -14.57
C GLU A 91 -13.33 -1.08 -14.42
N GLY A 92 -13.87 -0.85 -13.22
CA GLY A 92 -15.30 -0.99 -12.86
C GLY A 92 -16.15 0.27 -13.05
#